data_AF-A0A352J3R2-F1
#
_entry.id   AF-A0A352J3R2-F1
#
_cell.length_a   1.000
_cell.length_b   1.000
_cell.length_c   1.000
_cell.angle_alpha   90.00
_cell.angle_beta   90.00
_cell.angle_gamma   90.00
#
_symmetry.space_group_name_H-M   'P 1'
#
loop_
_entity.id
_entity.type
_entity.pdbx_description
1 polymer ?
#
loop_
_entity_poly.entity_id
_entity_poly.type
_entity_poly.pdbx_seq_one_letter_code
_entity_poly.pdbx_strand_id
1 'polypeptide(L)' 'MKKLLSIAAAVIFLFPLQAQNQQTMNYDQAWKKVAELEQKSLPRSASEQVNQILRKAIAEKNSPQTIKALIHQG' A
#
# COMPACT_ATOMS: atom_id res chain seq x y z
N MET A 1 36.69 -27.62 10.46
CA MET A 1 36.28 -26.20 10.57
C MET A 1 35.97 -25.54 9.22
N LYS A 2 36.78 -25.75 8.17
CA LYS A 2 36.55 -25.17 6.82
C LYS A 2 35.24 -25.62 6.14
N LYS A 3 34.84 -26.88 6.32
CA LYS A 3 33.60 -27.46 5.75
C LYS A 3 32.31 -26.91 6.37
N LEU A 4 32.35 -26.54 7.66
CA LEU A 4 31.22 -25.90 8.35
C LEU A 4 31.06 -24.45 7.90
N LEU A 5 32.17 -23.76 7.61
CA LEU A 5 32.19 -22.44 6.99
C LEU A 5 31.57 -22.44 5.58
N SER A 6 31.79 -23.50 4.78
CA SER A 6 31.19 -23.64 3.46
C SER A 6 29.67 -23.87 3.50
N ILE A 7 29.17 -24.60 4.51
CA ILE A 7 27.72 -24.85 4.69
C ILE A 7 27.01 -23.57 5.16
N ALA A 8 27.64 -22.80 6.06
CA ALA A 8 27.08 -21.52 6.51
C ALA A 8 26.98 -20.48 5.38
N ALA A 9 27.93 -20.47 4.43
CA ALA A 9 27.90 -19.58 3.27
C ALA A 9 26.78 -19.94 2.26
N ALA A 10 26.36 -21.20 2.18
CA ALA A 10 25.33 -21.65 1.25
C ALA A 10 23.90 -21.29 1.68
N VAL A 11 23.64 -21.11 2.98
CA VAL A 11 22.30 -20.82 3.52
C VAL A 11 21.87 -19.35 3.26
N ILE A 12 22.84 -18.44 3.12
CA ILE A 12 22.57 -17.00 2.92
C ILE A 12 22.01 -16.71 1.50
N PHE A 13 22.22 -17.61 0.54
CA PHE A 13 21.77 -17.43 -0.85
C PHE A 13 20.31 -17.83 -1.12
N LEU A 14 19.58 -18.39 -0.15
CA LEU A 14 18.24 -18.96 -0.37
C LEU A 14 17.06 -18.01 -0.06
N PHE A 15 17.31 -16.77 0.35
CA PHE A 15 16.26 -15.77 0.49
C PHE A 15 16.29 -14.83 -0.72
N PRO A 16 15.58 -15.12 -1.82
CA PRO A 16 15.32 -14.09 -2.81
C PRO A 16 14.58 -12.97 -2.08
N LEU A 17 15.16 -11.77 -2.09
CA LEU A 17 14.45 -10.55 -1.77
C LEU A 17 13.23 -10.51 -2.69
N GLN A 18 12.06 -10.89 -2.14
CA GLN A 18 10.79 -10.71 -2.83
C GLN A 18 10.61 -9.20 -2.97
N ALA A 19 11.10 -8.65 -4.08
CA ALA A 19 10.79 -7.30 -4.52
C ALA A 19 9.27 -7.24 -4.63
N GLN A 20 8.62 -6.70 -3.61
CA GLN A 20 7.18 -6.48 -3.64
C GLN A 20 6.92 -5.56 -4.83
N ASN A 21 6.27 -6.09 -5.86
CA ASN A 21 5.81 -5.31 -7.00
C ASN A 21 4.75 -4.33 -6.49
N GLN A 22 5.20 -3.17 -6.00
CA GLN A 22 4.33 -2.13 -5.50
C GLN A 22 3.66 -1.50 -6.72
N GLN A 23 2.51 -2.06 -7.13
CA GLN A 23 1.65 -1.38 -8.10
C GLN A 23 1.35 0.03 -7.57
N THR A 24 1.76 1.04 -8.30
CA THR A 24 1.48 2.44 -7.99
C THR A 24 -0.02 2.68 -8.08
N MET A 25 -0.61 3.29 -7.05
CA MET A 25 -2.03 3.62 -7.08
C MET A 25 -2.27 4.86 -7.93
N ASN A 26 -3.21 4.78 -8.88
CA ASN A 26 -3.74 5.96 -9.53
C ASN A 26 -4.73 6.64 -8.58
N TYR A 27 -4.25 7.65 -7.85
CA TYR A 27 -5.04 8.36 -6.85
C TYR A 27 -6.24 9.09 -7.44
N ASP A 28 -6.15 9.61 -8.67
CA ASP A 28 -7.27 10.32 -9.30
C ASP A 28 -8.44 9.37 -9.56
N GLN A 29 -8.16 8.17 -10.07
CA GLN A 29 -9.17 7.12 -10.25
C GLN A 29 -9.72 6.64 -8.90
N ALA A 30 -8.87 6.51 -7.89
CA ALA A 30 -9.30 6.10 -6.56
C ALA A 30 -10.26 7.13 -5.93
N TRP A 31 -9.97 8.42 -6.05
CA TRP A 31 -10.86 9.49 -5.57
C TRP A 31 -12.14 9.63 -6.38
N LYS A 32 -12.08 9.41 -7.70
CA LYS A 32 -13.29 9.34 -8.53
C LYS A 32 -14.24 8.24 -8.03
N LYS A 33 -13.69 7.08 -7.66
CA LYS A 33 -14.47 5.98 -7.08
C LYS A 33 -15.09 6.34 -5.73
N VAL A 34 -14.40 7.10 -4.88
CA VAL A 34 -15.00 7.64 -3.64
C VAL A 34 -16.23 8.48 -3.98
N ALA A 35 -16.08 9.46 -4.87
CA ALA A 35 -17.18 10.34 -5.27
C ALA A 35 -18.37 9.59 -5.89
N GLU A 36 -18.11 8.55 -6.69
CA GLU A 36 -19.16 7.69 -7.26
C GLU A 36 -19.92 6.90 -6.18
N LEU A 37 -19.24 6.42 -5.14
CA LEU A 37 -19.87 5.70 -4.03
C LEU A 37 -20.71 6.64 -3.16
N GLU A 38 -20.23 7.86 -2.94
CA GLU A 38 -20.99 8.92 -2.24
C GLU A 38 -22.25 9.30 -3.01
N GLN A 39 -22.15 9.52 -4.33
CA GLN A 39 -23.31 9.82 -5.19
C GLN A 39 -24.35 8.70 -5.18
N LYS A 40 -23.93 7.45 -4.96
CA LYS A 40 -24.81 6.28 -4.84
C LYS A 40 -25.35 6.07 -3.42
N SER A 41 -25.11 7.00 -2.49
CA SER A 41 -25.49 6.87 -1.09
C SER A 41 -24.92 5.62 -0.43
N LEU A 42 -23.67 5.25 -0.75
CA LEU A 42 -22.95 4.11 -0.19
C LEU A 42 -21.80 4.56 0.75
N PRO A 43 -22.11 5.19 1.90
CA PRO A 43 -21.10 5.82 2.76
C PRO A 43 -20.11 4.83 3.36
N ARG A 44 -20.54 3.58 3.65
CA ARG A 44 -19.64 2.53 4.16
C ARG A 44 -18.57 2.18 3.12
N SER A 45 -18.98 1.94 1.88
CA SER A 45 -18.08 1.62 0.79
C SER A 45 -17.15 2.79 0.44
N ALA A 46 -17.66 4.03 0.48
CA ALA A 46 -16.85 5.23 0.27
C ALA A 46 -15.75 5.34 1.35
N SER A 47 -16.11 5.15 2.63
CA SER A 47 -15.16 5.13 3.74
C SER A 47 -14.10 4.02 3.58
N GLU A 48 -14.50 2.82 3.16
CA GLU A 48 -13.55 1.73 2.87
C GLU A 48 -12.56 2.10 1.75
N GLN A 49 -13.02 2.78 0.70
CA GLN A 49 -12.18 3.25 -0.39
C GLN A 49 -11.19 4.34 0.08
N VAL A 50 -11.63 5.25 0.94
CA VAL A 50 -10.75 6.28 1.56
C VAL A 50 -9.69 5.61 2.45
N ASN A 51 -10.07 4.59 3.21
CA ASN A 51 -9.14 3.80 4.02
C ASN A 51 -8.07 3.10 3.16
N GLN A 52 -8.45 2.61 1.97
CA GLN A 52 -7.49 2.03 1.02
C GLN A 52 -6.52 3.09 0.48
N ILE A 53 -7.03 4.27 0.13
CA ILE A 53 -6.20 5.41 -0.30
C ILE A 53 -5.20 5.79 0.80
N LEU A 54 -5.65 5.91 2.05
CA LEU A 54 -4.80 6.27 3.19
C LEU A 54 -3.67 5.27 3.39
N ARG A 55 -4.00 3.97 3.48
CA ARG A 55 -3.00 2.90 3.67
C ARG A 55 -1.94 2.92 2.57
N LYS A 56 -2.38 3.10 1.32
CA LYS A 56 -1.47 3.14 0.18
C LYS A 56 -0.60 4.40 0.19
N ALA A 57 -1.18 5.56 0.47
CA ALA A 57 -0.44 6.83 0.58
C ALA A 57 0.64 6.79 1.66
N ILE A 58 0.37 6.17 2.80
CA ILE A 58 1.39 5.96 3.85
C ILE A 58 2.51 5.04 3.33
N ALA A 59 2.16 3.92 2.70
CA ALA A 59 3.14 2.98 2.16
C ALA A 59 4.03 3.58 1.06
N GLU A 60 3.46 4.45 0.22
CA GLU A 60 4.16 5.18 -0.84
C GLU A 60 4.82 6.49 -0.36
N LYS A 61 4.70 6.84 0.94
CA LYS A 61 5.17 8.12 1.51
C LYS A 61 4.59 9.36 0.79
N ASN A 62 3.35 9.27 0.31
CA ASN A 62 2.65 10.33 -0.39
C ASN A 62 1.88 11.23 0.60
N SER A 63 2.60 12.16 1.25
CA SER A 63 2.03 13.04 2.28
C SER A 63 0.79 13.83 1.85
N PRO A 64 0.72 14.42 0.63
CA PRO A 64 -0.49 15.10 0.18
C PRO A 64 -1.74 14.22 0.20
N GLN A 65 -1.62 12.98 -0.28
CA GLN A 65 -2.75 12.03 -0.30
C GLN A 65 -3.09 11.51 1.09
N THR A 66 -2.08 11.32 1.96
CA THR A 66 -2.30 10.98 3.37
C THR A 66 -3.14 12.06 4.07
N ILE A 67 -2.75 13.33 3.94
CA ILE A 67 -3.48 14.46 4.56
C ILE A 67 -4.90 14.55 4.00
N LYS A 68 -5.06 14.46 2.68
CA LYS A 68 -6.40 14.49 2.04
C LYS A 68 -7.31 13.37 2.56
N ALA A 69 -6.79 12.16 2.71
CA ALA A 69 -7.56 11.04 3.23
C ALA A 69 -7.93 11.21 4.70
N LEU A 70 -7.02 11.73 5.53
CA LEU A 70 -7.30 12.00 6.95
C LEU A 70 -8.37 13.09 7.13
N ILE A 71 -8.31 14.17 6.34
CA ILE A 71 -9.33 15.23 6.37
C ILE A 71 -10.70 14.67 6.00
N HIS A 72 -10.77 13.78 5.01
CA HIS A 72 -12.03 13.19 4.57
C HIS A 72 -12.60 12.16 5.56
N GLN A 73 -11.79 11.59 6.45
CA GLN A 73 -12.26 10.68 7.52
C GLN A 73 -12.83 11.41 8.74
N GLY A 74 -12.42 12.66 8.97
CA GLY A 74 -12.84 13.48 10.11
C GLY A 74 -14.16 14.18 9.85
#